data_AF-A0A1H9EBQ5-F1
#
_entry.id   AF-A0A1H9EBQ5-F1
#
_cell.length_a   1.000
_cell.length_b   1.000
_cell.length_c   1.000
_cell.angle_alpha   90.00
_cell.angle_beta   90.00
_cell.angle_gamma   90.00
#
_symmetry.space_group_name_H-M   'P 1'
#
loop_
_entity.id
_entity.type
_entity.pdbx_description
1 polymer ?
#
loop_
_entity_poly.entity_id
_entity_poly.type
_entity_poly.pdbx_seq_one_letter_code
_entity_poly.pdbx_strand_id
1 'polypeptide(L)' 'MTEGNGNSGGERPGNGDLATGISIGTAIGVALGLTVFDNIALGIGVGMAFGVALGSARRNRREPPGGSGDER' A
#
# COMPACT_ATOMS: atom_id res chain seq x y z
N MET A 1 -27.28 -15.76 23.61
CA MET A 1 -25.85 -16.06 23.35
C MET A 1 -25.50 -15.33 22.07
N THR A 2 -24.62 -14.33 22.14
CA THR A 2 -24.33 -13.43 21.02
C THR A 2 -23.21 -14.03 20.18
N GLU A 3 -23.49 -14.37 18.91
CA GLU A 3 -22.48 -14.78 17.94
C GLU A 3 -21.56 -13.59 17.62
N GLY A 4 -20.28 -13.78 17.89
CA GLY A 4 -19.25 -12.78 17.67
C GLY A 4 -19.07 -12.50 16.18
N ASN A 5 -19.31 -11.26 15.79
CA ASN A 5 -18.94 -10.67 14.50
C ASN A 5 -17.41 -10.63 14.36
N GLY A 6 -16.84 -11.69 13.80
CA GLY A 6 -15.44 -11.77 13.42
C GLY A 6 -15.16 -11.08 12.08
N ASN A 7 -15.27 -9.75 12.02
CA ASN A 7 -14.68 -8.98 10.93
C ASN A 7 -13.17 -8.86 11.15
N SER A 8 -12.46 -9.99 11.04
CA SER A 8 -11.01 -10.02 11.03
C SER A 8 -10.52 -9.62 9.64
N GLY A 9 -10.59 -8.33 9.35
CA GLY A 9 -9.85 -7.68 8.26
C GLY A 9 -8.36 -7.74 8.56
N GLY A 10 -7.76 -8.92 8.40
CA GLY A 10 -6.35 -9.16 8.65
C GLY A 10 -5.48 -8.46 7.62
N GLU A 11 -5.01 -7.25 7.94
CA GLU A 11 -3.87 -6.62 7.29
C GLU A 11 -2.61 -7.46 7.59
N ARG A 12 -2.31 -8.40 6.71
CA ARG A 12 -1.10 -9.23 6.83
C ARG A 12 0.15 -8.34 6.71
N PRO A 13 1.06 -8.36 7.70
CA PRO A 13 2.29 -7.58 7.70
C PRO A 13 3.22 -8.13 6.62
N GLY A 14 3.18 -7.51 5.46
CA GLY A 14 3.93 -7.95 4.28
C GLY A 14 3.48 -7.24 3.03
N ASN A 15 2.15 -7.14 2.81
CA ASN A 15 1.57 -6.64 1.55
C ASN A 15 0.60 -5.46 1.70
N GLY A 16 0.11 -5.17 2.91
CA GLY A 16 -0.77 -4.01 3.15
C GLY A 16 -0.14 -2.68 2.79
N ASP A 17 1.17 -2.52 3.01
CA ASP A 17 1.87 -1.23 2.85
C ASP A 17 1.83 -0.68 1.42
N LEU A 18 1.88 -1.57 0.42
CA LEU A 18 1.75 -1.23 -0.99
C LEU A 18 0.29 -0.97 -1.39
N ALA A 19 -0.63 -1.83 -0.94
CA ALA A 19 -2.05 -1.68 -1.24
C ALA A 19 -2.59 -0.36 -0.70
N THR A 20 -2.24 -0.02 0.56
CA THR A 20 -2.59 1.25 1.19
C THR A 20 -1.94 2.43 0.49
N GLY A 21 -0.66 2.30 0.08
CA GLY A 21 0.02 3.33 -0.72
C GLY A 21 -0.70 3.62 -2.04
N ILE A 22 -1.05 2.57 -2.79
CA ILE A 22 -1.76 2.68 -4.07
C ILE A 22 -3.17 3.25 -3.87
N SER A 23 -3.93 2.80 -2.87
CA SER A 23 -5.27 3.34 -2.60
C SER A 23 -5.24 4.83 -2.28
N ILE A 24 -4.33 5.26 -1.40
CA ILE A 24 -4.18 6.68 -1.03
C ILE A 24 -3.71 7.49 -2.24
N GLY A 25 -2.67 7.03 -2.94
CA GLY A 25 -2.15 7.71 -4.12
C GLY A 25 -3.18 7.85 -5.24
N THR A 26 -4.00 6.82 -5.47
CA THR A 26 -5.07 6.86 -6.47
C THR A 26 -6.18 7.83 -6.07
N ALA A 27 -6.61 7.84 -4.81
CA ALA A 27 -7.65 8.77 -4.34
C ALA A 27 -7.21 10.23 -4.48
N ILE A 28 -5.98 10.55 -4.08
CA ILE A 28 -5.40 11.89 -4.23
C ILE A 28 -5.20 12.22 -5.72
N GLY A 29 -4.67 11.29 -6.50
CA GLY A 29 -4.40 11.47 -7.93
C GLY A 29 -5.67 11.76 -8.73
N VAL A 30 -6.76 11.03 -8.46
CA VAL A 30 -8.07 11.31 -9.09
C VAL A 30 -8.58 12.69 -8.68
N ALA A 31 -8.50 13.05 -7.39
CA ALA A 31 -8.92 14.37 -6.92
C ALA A 31 -8.12 15.49 -7.60
N LEU A 32 -6.80 15.36 -7.72
CA LEU A 32 -5.95 16.35 -8.41
C LEU A 32 -6.16 16.36 -9.92
N GLY A 33 -6.33 15.18 -10.53
CA GLY A 33 -6.60 15.04 -11.96
C GLY A 33 -7.88 15.76 -12.37
N LEU A 34 -8.92 15.66 -11.55
CA LEU A 34 -10.21 16.32 -11.81
C LEU A 34 -10.23 17.80 -11.42
N THR A 35 -9.46 18.23 -10.41
CA THR A 35 -9.53 19.62 -9.90
C THR A 35 -8.47 20.56 -10.48
N VAL A 36 -7.30 20.03 -10.85
CA VAL A 36 -6.14 20.84 -11.30
C VAL A 36 -5.90 20.69 -12.79
N PHE A 37 -6.00 19.46 -13.30
CA PHE A 37 -5.59 19.15 -14.67
C PHE A 37 -6.77 18.94 -15.63
N ASP A 38 -8.01 18.88 -15.11
CA ASP A 38 -9.21 18.45 -15.85
C ASP A 38 -9.00 17.16 -16.67
N ASN A 39 -8.05 16.33 -16.22
CA ASN A 39 -7.59 15.14 -16.93
C ASN A 39 -7.29 14.03 -15.93
N ILE A 40 -8.20 13.07 -15.89
CA ILE A 40 -8.13 11.94 -14.96
C ILE A 40 -6.96 11.01 -15.27
N ALA A 41 -6.52 10.91 -16.53
CA ALA A 41 -5.40 10.05 -16.91
C ALA A 41 -4.09 10.58 -16.32
N LEU A 42 -3.89 11.91 -16.37
CA LEU A 42 -2.76 12.58 -15.72
C LEU A 42 -2.81 12.40 -14.20
N GLY A 43 -3.98 12.63 -13.60
CA GLY A 43 -4.18 12.46 -12.16
C GLY A 43 -3.87 11.05 -11.66
N ILE A 44 -4.39 10.02 -12.34
CA ILE A 44 -4.12 8.62 -12.00
C ILE A 44 -2.64 8.27 -12.20
N GLY A 45 -2.01 8.72 -13.28
CA GLY A 45 -0.59 8.46 -13.55
C GLY A 45 0.31 9.03 -12.45
N VAL A 46 0.07 10.29 -12.05
CA VAL A 46 0.81 10.94 -10.96
C VAL A 46 0.49 10.28 -9.60
N GLY A 47 -0.79 10.04 -9.32
CA GLY A 47 -1.24 9.41 -8.08
C GLY A 47 -0.68 8.01 -7.86
N MET A 48 -0.63 7.20 -8.92
CA MET A 48 -0.02 5.87 -8.90
C MET A 48 1.49 5.94 -8.62
N ALA A 49 2.22 6.83 -9.29
CA ALA A 49 3.66 7.00 -9.07
C ALA A 49 3.97 7.35 -7.60
N PHE A 50 3.22 8.28 -7.02
CA PHE A 50 3.35 8.64 -5.60
C PHE A 50 2.90 7.51 -4.66
N GLY A 51 1.77 6.87 -4.94
CA GLY A 51 1.23 5.78 -4.12
C GLY A 51 2.18 4.58 -4.04
N VAL A 52 2.78 4.21 -5.17
CA VAL A 52 3.79 3.15 -5.26
C VAL A 52 5.07 3.58 -4.55
N ALA A 53 5.56 4.81 -4.74
CA ALA A 53 6.76 5.29 -4.05
C ALA A 53 6.60 5.25 -2.52
N LEU A 54 5.47 5.71 -2.00
CA LEU A 54 5.16 5.72 -0.57
C LEU A 54 4.95 4.30 0.00
N GLY A 55 4.29 3.43 -0.76
CA GLY A 55 4.09 2.04 -0.35
C GLY A 55 5.38 1.21 -0.40
N SER A 56 6.24 1.48 -1.38
CA SER A 56 7.51 0.77 -1.60
C SER A 56 8.58 1.21 -0.60
N ALA A 57 8.65 2.51 -0.27
CA ALA A 57 9.59 3.03 0.74
C ALA A 57 9.44 2.33 2.11
N ARG A 58 8.22 1.89 2.46
CA ARG A 58 7.95 1.14 3.71
C ARG A 58 8.33 -0.34 3.64
N ARG A 59 8.41 -0.91 2.43
CA ARG A 59 8.77 -2.33 2.21
C ARG A 59 10.26 -2.59 2.41
N ASN A 60 11.12 -1.60 2.17
CA ASN A 60 12.58 -1.71 2.27
C ASN A 60 13.12 -1.92 3.70
N ARG A 61 12.26 -2.14 4.70
CA ARG A 61 12.61 -2.42 6.10
C ARG A 61 12.41 -3.88 6.51
N ARG A 62 12.02 -4.76 5.59
CA ARG A 62 11.82 -6.19 5.86
C ARG A 62 12.89 -7.03 5.18
N GLU A 63 14.09 -6.96 5.73
CA GLU A 63 15.13 -7.96 5.56
C GLU A 63 15.70 -8.30 6.95
N PRO A 64 15.16 -9.30 7.64
CA PRO A 64 15.98 -10.19 8.45
C PRO A 64 16.22 -11.43 7.60
N PRO A 65 17.39 -11.56 6.95
CA PRO A 65 17.84 -12.85 6.47
C PRO A 65 17.98 -13.73 7.72
N GLY A 66 17.11 -14.71 7.85
CA GLY A 66 17.30 -15.79 8.81
C GLY A 66 18.62 -16.46 8.47
N GLY A 67 19.63 -16.25 9.32
CA GLY A 67 20.87 -17.01 9.30
C GLY A 67 20.53 -18.48 9.51
N SER A 68 20.75 -19.26 8.46
CA SER A 68 20.64 -20.70 8.39
C SER A 68 21.73 -21.41 9.19
N GLY A 69 21.38 -22.57 9.78
CA GLY A 69 22.29 -23.65 10.20
C GLY A 69 23.02 -23.35 11.51
N ASP A 70 22.76 -24.04 12.62
CA ASP A 70 23.00 -25.48 12.80
C ASP A 70 24.06 -26.02 11.83
N GLU A 71 25.33 -25.85 12.19
CA GLU A 71 26.39 -26.69 11.67
C GLU A 71 27.45 -26.97 12.76
N ARG A 72 27.23 -28.11 13.45
CA ARG A 72 28.14 -28.95 14.26
C ARG A 72 28.59 -28.46 15.64
#